data_AF-A0A3B6V9B3-F1
#
_entry.id   AF-A0A3B6V9B3-F1
#
_cell.length_a   1.000
_cell.length_b   1.000
_cell.length_c   1.000
_cell.angle_alpha   90.00
_cell.angle_beta   90.00
_cell.angle_gamma   90.00
#
_symmetry.space_group_name_H-M   'P 1'
#
loop_
_entity.id
_entity.type
_entity.pdbx_description
1 polymer ?
#
loop_
_entity_poly.entity_id
_entity_poly.type
_entity_poly.pdbx_seq_one_letter_code
_entity_poly.pdbx_strand_id
1 'polypeptide(L)'
;MELLMKRNIELVKASRLGDLEKVKNILETTEEFEHNELNIALEYALLKGHRDIVKELIIFGASNTETKLRLNYNNVSFYYIVNVNYVECIYELMLIYYSYIGDFEMAELLIDSGVNDLNRALMSASEKGHLEIVKLLIDSGANDLNGALMSSSENGHLEVVKYLLDSGADVNAKYNDTWHSKTALMFASEKGHLEVVKYLIDKGADDLNIALTSAAKNGHSEVAEFLKSKGAK
;
A
#
# COMPACT_ATOMS: atom_id res chain seq x y z
N MET A 1 19.39 34.36 -6.57
CA MET A 1 19.90 32.99 -6.85
C MET A 1 20.60 32.38 -5.63
N GLU A 2 21.65 32.98 -5.08
CA GLU A 2 22.42 32.37 -3.96
C GLU A 2 21.61 32.14 -2.67
N LEU A 3 20.74 33.09 -2.30
CA LEU A 3 19.86 32.96 -1.13
C LEU A 3 18.82 31.83 -1.29
N LEU A 4 18.29 31.66 -2.51
CA LEU A 4 17.28 30.66 -2.85
C LEU A 4 17.86 29.25 -2.79
N MET A 5 19.05 29.06 -3.37
CA MET A 5 19.77 27.78 -3.36
C MET A 5 20.18 27.35 -1.95
N LYS A 6 20.63 28.29 -1.12
CA LYS A 6 20.96 28.02 0.29
C LYS A 6 19.73 27.56 1.09
N ARG A 7 18.58 28.21 0.88
CA ARG A 7 17.31 27.84 1.52
C ARG A 7 16.87 26.44 1.13
N ASN A 8 16.93 26.08 -0.15
CA ASN A 8 16.52 24.76 -0.63
C ASN A 8 17.39 23.64 -0.02
N ILE A 9 18.70 23.86 0.12
CA ILE A 9 19.60 22.94 0.82
C ILE A 9 19.21 22.80 2.30
N GLU A 10 18.84 23.92 2.94
CA GLU A 10 18.40 23.91 4.34
C GLU A 10 17.07 23.17 4.52
N LEU A 11 16.13 23.28 3.60
CA LEU A 11 14.87 22.52 3.63
C LEU A 11 15.13 21.01 3.56
N VAL A 12 15.93 20.57 2.60
CA VAL A 12 16.30 19.14 2.45
C VAL A 12 17.03 18.65 3.71
N LYS A 13 17.96 19.45 4.25
CA LYS A 13 18.70 19.09 5.46
C LYS A 13 17.78 18.98 6.68
N ALA A 14 16.89 19.96 6.88
CA ALA A 14 15.93 19.96 7.98
C ALA A 14 14.99 18.75 7.88
N SER A 15 14.47 18.50 6.67
CA SER A 15 13.59 17.37 6.38
C SER A 15 14.27 16.03 6.65
N ARG A 16 15.53 15.86 6.24
CA ARG A 16 16.32 14.65 6.52
C ARG A 16 16.60 14.45 8.01
N LEU A 17 16.81 15.54 8.75
CA LEU A 17 17.18 15.51 10.17
C LEU A 17 15.97 15.41 11.11
N GLY A 18 14.74 15.61 10.61
CA GLY A 18 13.55 15.60 11.45
C GLY A 18 13.28 16.94 12.14
N ASP A 19 13.83 18.04 11.64
CA ASP A 19 13.65 19.39 12.21
C ASP A 19 12.36 20.04 11.68
N LEU A 20 11.23 19.67 12.28
CA LEU A 20 9.90 20.12 11.87
C LEU A 20 9.72 21.63 11.96
N GLU A 21 10.20 22.25 13.04
CA GLU A 21 10.06 23.70 13.25
C GLU A 21 10.80 24.46 12.14
N LYS A 22 12.01 24.02 11.80
CA LYS A 22 12.77 24.61 10.70
C LYS A 22 12.09 24.39 9.35
N VAL A 23 11.52 23.21 9.09
CA VAL A 23 10.75 22.98 7.87
C VAL A 23 9.58 23.96 7.78
N LYS A 24 8.74 24.07 8.81
CA LYS A 24 7.59 24.99 8.84
C LYS A 24 8.00 26.43 8.57
N ASN A 25 9.04 26.92 9.25
CA ASN A 25 9.54 28.27 9.05
C ASN A 25 9.99 28.51 7.60
N ILE A 26 10.70 27.55 7.00
CA ILE A 26 11.12 27.65 5.59
C ILE A 26 9.90 27.67 4.64
N LEU A 27 8.89 26.83 4.89
CA LEU A 27 7.68 26.79 4.08
C LEU A 27 6.87 28.09 4.20
N GLU A 28 6.64 28.59 5.41
CA GLU A 28 5.88 29.82 5.68
C GLU A 28 6.51 31.08 5.08
N THR A 29 7.84 31.12 5.00
CA THR A 29 8.59 32.28 4.50
C THR A 29 8.86 32.22 2.98
N THR A 30 8.29 31.24 2.27
CA THR A 30 8.55 30.99 0.86
C THR A 30 7.30 31.14 0.01
N GLU A 31 7.32 32.06 -0.96
CA GLU A 31 6.21 32.25 -1.91
C GLU A 31 6.24 31.25 -3.08
N GLU A 32 7.42 30.85 -3.56
CA GLU A 32 7.58 29.82 -4.60
C GLU A 32 8.87 28.99 -4.39
N PHE A 33 8.77 27.68 -4.64
CA PHE A 33 9.91 26.78 -4.81
C PHE A 33 10.12 26.49 -6.30
N GLU A 34 11.38 26.36 -6.72
CA GLU A 34 11.67 25.62 -7.95
C GLU A 34 11.22 24.16 -7.68
N HIS A 35 10.40 23.60 -8.56
CA HIS A 35 9.55 22.42 -8.28
C HIS A 35 10.28 21.13 -7.88
N ASN A 36 11.61 21.09 -7.86
CA ASN A 36 12.38 19.86 -7.60
C ASN A 36 12.75 19.69 -6.12
N GLU A 37 13.02 20.78 -5.39
CA GLU A 37 13.60 20.68 -4.05
C GLU A 37 12.59 20.37 -2.95
N LEU A 38 11.32 20.75 -3.15
CA LEU A 38 10.22 20.36 -2.26
C LEU A 38 10.00 18.83 -2.31
N ASN A 39 10.11 18.24 -3.49
CA ASN A 39 10.00 16.78 -3.69
C ASN A 39 11.22 16.02 -3.14
N ILE A 40 12.43 16.57 -3.26
CA ILE A 40 13.64 15.99 -2.65
C ILE A 40 13.54 16.04 -1.12
N ALA A 41 13.08 17.16 -0.55
CA ALA A 41 12.86 17.28 0.89
C ALA A 41 11.86 16.23 1.38
N LEU A 42 10.78 16.04 0.61
CA LEU A 42 9.77 15.03 0.89
C LEU A 42 10.37 13.62 0.85
N GLU A 43 11.12 13.26 -0.20
CA GLU A 43 11.80 11.96 -0.29
C GLU A 43 12.67 11.67 0.95
N TYR A 44 13.44 12.65 1.44
CA TYR A 44 14.26 12.43 2.62
C TYR A 44 13.44 12.32 3.91
N ALA A 45 12.36 13.10 4.06
CA ALA A 45 11.47 12.98 5.20
C ALA A 45 10.79 11.61 5.23
N LEU A 46 10.30 11.18 4.07
CA LEU A 46 9.72 9.88 3.77
C LEU A 46 10.69 8.73 4.14
N LEU A 47 11.90 8.72 3.58
CA LEU A 47 12.93 7.69 3.85
C LEU A 47 13.37 7.62 5.32
N LYS A 48 13.17 8.69 6.08
CA LYS A 48 13.53 8.76 7.50
C LYS A 48 12.33 8.58 8.43
N GLY A 49 11.13 8.42 7.89
CA GLY A 49 9.91 8.23 8.66
C GLY A 49 9.46 9.49 9.43
N HIS A 50 9.86 10.68 8.98
CA HIS A 50 9.50 11.96 9.61
C HIS A 50 8.08 12.37 9.22
N ARG A 51 7.10 11.65 9.78
CA ARG A 51 5.67 11.75 9.48
C ARG A 51 5.13 13.18 9.45
N ASP A 52 5.44 13.98 10.46
CA ASP A 52 4.92 15.35 10.54
C ASP A 52 5.50 16.25 9.45
N ILE A 53 6.78 16.05 9.09
CA ILE A 53 7.41 16.78 8.00
C ILE A 53 6.81 16.39 6.66
N VAL A 54 6.56 15.09 6.45
CA VAL A 54 5.89 14.58 5.25
C VAL A 54 4.54 15.25 5.04
N LYS A 55 3.73 15.35 6.10
CA LYS A 55 2.44 16.04 6.06
C LYS A 55 2.57 17.49 5.63
N GLU A 56 3.46 18.24 6.29
CA GLU A 56 3.68 19.65 5.96
C GLU A 56 4.12 19.85 4.51
N LEU A 57 5.01 18.99 4.00
CA LEU A 57 5.50 19.08 2.63
C LEU A 57 4.40 18.77 1.61
N ILE A 58 3.59 17.73 1.83
CA ILE A 58 2.45 17.40 0.95
C ILE A 58 1.40 18.52 0.98
N ILE A 59 1.04 19.03 2.16
CA ILE A 59 0.09 20.15 2.32
C ILE A 59 0.57 21.40 1.57
N PHE A 60 1.89 21.67 1.59
CA PHE A 60 2.47 22.80 0.88
C PHE A 60 2.43 22.65 -0.65
N GLY A 61 2.19 21.44 -1.16
CA GLY A 61 2.10 21.16 -2.59
C GLY A 61 3.25 20.32 -3.14
N ALA A 62 4.01 19.62 -2.30
CA ALA A 62 4.89 18.55 -2.77
C ALA A 62 4.03 17.50 -3.46
N SER A 63 4.26 17.29 -4.75
CA SER A 63 3.40 16.45 -5.59
C SER A 63 4.21 15.58 -6.54
N ASN A 64 3.58 14.49 -6.95
CA ASN A 64 4.09 13.52 -7.91
C ASN A 64 3.88 13.93 -9.38
N THR A 65 3.11 15.00 -9.66
CA THR A 65 2.81 15.42 -11.02
C THR A 65 3.85 16.38 -11.58
N GLU A 66 4.62 15.88 -12.55
CA GLU A 66 5.52 16.62 -13.45
C GLU A 66 6.44 17.66 -12.78
N THR A 67 7.66 17.26 -12.43
CA THR A 67 8.76 18.22 -12.33
C THR A 67 9.09 18.75 -13.73
N LYS A 68 8.36 19.76 -14.20
CA LYS A 68 8.75 20.54 -15.37
C LYS A 68 9.98 21.35 -15.00
N LEU A 69 11.16 20.81 -15.30
CA LEU A 69 12.39 21.57 -15.19
C LEU A 69 12.35 22.70 -16.22
N ARG A 70 12.18 23.93 -15.74
CA ARG A 70 12.28 25.15 -16.53
C ARG A 70 13.75 25.58 -16.59
N LEU A 71 14.42 25.23 -17.67
CA LEU A 71 15.78 25.74 -17.92
C LEU A 71 15.67 27.07 -18.69
N ASN A 72 16.16 28.15 -18.09
CA ASN A 72 16.26 29.44 -18.77
C ASN A 72 17.66 29.58 -19.38
N TYR A 73 17.74 29.69 -20.70
CA TYR A 73 18.98 30.00 -21.40
C TYR A 73 18.72 31.19 -22.33
N ASN A 74 19.43 32.30 -22.14
CA ASN A 74 19.29 33.53 -22.94
C ASN A 74 17.82 34.02 -23.10
N ASN A 75 17.06 34.10 -22.00
CA ASN A 75 15.64 34.49 -21.98
C ASN A 75 14.68 33.55 -22.74
N VAL A 76 15.11 32.33 -23.07
CA VAL A 76 14.24 31.29 -23.62
C VAL A 76 14.04 30.21 -22.56
N SER A 77 12.78 29.89 -22.25
CA SER A 77 12.43 28.82 -21.33
C SER A 77 12.28 27.49 -22.08
N PHE A 78 13.08 26.49 -21.71
CA PHE A 78 12.94 25.10 -22.14
C PHE A 78 12.21 24.31 -21.06
N TYR A 79 11.21 23.52 -21.45
CA TYR A 79 10.53 22.59 -20.56
C TYR A 79 11.04 21.17 -20.84
N TYR A 80 11.76 20.60 -19.89
CA TYR A 80 12.11 19.18 -19.91
C TYR A 80 11.17 18.42 -18.97
N ILE A 81 10.50 17.40 -19.49
CA ILE A 81 9.89 16.36 -18.67
C ILE A 81 11.05 15.44 -18.27
N VAL A 82 11.51 15.54 -17.02
CA VAL A 82 12.46 14.57 -16.48
C VAL A 82 11.67 13.39 -15.96
N ASN A 83 12.11 12.20 -16.37
CA ASN A 83 11.30 10.99 -16.42
C ASN A 83 10.76 10.57 -15.03
N VAL A 84 9.48 10.23 -15.01
CA VAL A 84 8.54 10.28 -13.87
C VAL A 84 8.63 9.06 -12.94
N ASN A 85 9.46 8.06 -13.27
CA ASN A 85 9.40 6.73 -12.66
C ASN A 85 9.96 6.60 -11.23
N TYR A 86 10.85 7.49 -10.76
CA TYR A 86 11.52 7.28 -9.46
C TYR A 86 10.68 7.73 -8.27
N VAL A 87 9.95 8.85 -8.41
CA VAL A 87 9.17 9.44 -7.32
C VAL A 87 7.84 8.70 -7.12
N GLU A 88 7.16 8.31 -8.21
CA GLU A 88 5.96 7.44 -8.15
C GLU A 88 6.25 6.15 -7.36
N CYS A 89 7.40 5.52 -7.58
CA CYS A 89 7.82 4.34 -6.85
C CYS A 89 7.94 4.56 -5.34
N ILE A 90 8.37 5.75 -4.87
CA ILE A 90 8.53 6.03 -3.45
C ILE A 90 7.17 6.12 -2.75
N TYR A 91 6.20 6.82 -3.34
CA TYR A 91 4.86 6.93 -2.76
C TYR A 91 4.15 5.58 -2.72
N GLU A 92 4.27 4.76 -3.78
CA GLU A 92 3.75 3.39 -3.79
C GLU A 92 4.37 2.55 -2.67
N LEU A 93 5.71 2.55 -2.55
CA LEU A 93 6.42 1.82 -1.49
C LEU A 93 6.00 2.27 -0.09
N MET A 94 5.72 3.55 0.08
CA MET A 94 5.30 4.09 1.36
C MET A 94 3.85 3.86 1.67
N LEU A 95 2.98 3.91 0.66
CA LEU A 95 1.60 3.51 0.83
C LEU A 95 1.54 2.04 1.23
N ILE A 96 2.36 1.17 0.62
CA ILE A 96 2.51 -0.23 1.03
C ILE A 96 2.97 -0.32 2.50
N TYR A 97 4.03 0.41 2.88
CA TYR A 97 4.56 0.39 4.25
C TYR A 97 3.54 0.87 5.29
N TYR A 98 2.88 2.01 5.06
CA TYR A 98 1.90 2.57 5.99
C TYR A 98 0.61 1.73 6.03
N SER A 99 0.23 1.13 4.91
CA SER A 99 -0.84 0.13 4.86
C SER A 99 -0.48 -1.11 5.64
N TYR A 100 0.78 -1.56 5.62
CA TYR A 100 1.26 -2.69 6.40
C TYR A 100 1.27 -2.39 7.91
N ILE A 101 1.78 -1.23 8.35
CA ILE A 101 1.83 -0.91 9.79
C ILE A 101 0.49 -0.42 10.35
N GLY A 102 -0.49 -0.08 9.49
CA GLY A 102 -1.82 0.35 9.91
C GLY A 102 -1.97 1.85 10.16
N ASP A 103 -1.11 2.69 9.56
CA ASP A 103 -1.21 4.15 9.69
C ASP A 103 -2.23 4.70 8.68
N PHE A 104 -3.49 4.75 9.11
CA PHE A 104 -4.62 5.18 8.29
C PHE A 104 -4.43 6.60 7.73
N GLU A 105 -4.04 7.55 8.57
CA GLU A 105 -3.92 8.96 8.18
C GLU A 105 -2.80 9.16 7.13
N MET A 106 -1.70 8.41 7.24
CA MET A 106 -0.67 8.42 6.21
C MET A 106 -1.10 7.73 4.92
N ALA A 107 -1.85 6.63 5.03
CA ALA A 107 -2.39 5.95 3.85
C ALA A 107 -3.36 6.88 3.08
N GLU A 108 -4.28 7.54 3.78
CA GLU A 108 -5.22 8.52 3.21
C GLU A 108 -4.47 9.67 2.52
N LEU A 109 -3.51 10.28 3.21
CA LEU A 109 -2.71 11.37 2.64
C LEU A 109 -1.97 10.96 1.36
N LEU A 110 -1.40 9.75 1.32
CA LEU A 110 -0.68 9.26 0.16
C LEU A 110 -1.61 8.92 -1.01
N ILE A 111 -2.82 8.43 -0.74
CA ILE A 111 -3.86 8.21 -1.76
C ILE A 111 -4.31 9.54 -2.36
N ASP A 112 -4.61 10.53 -1.52
CA ASP A 112 -4.99 11.88 -1.94
C ASP A 112 -3.89 12.58 -2.76
N SER A 113 -2.63 12.16 -2.56
CA SER A 113 -1.48 12.62 -3.35
C SER A 113 -1.42 12.04 -4.77
N GLY A 114 -2.36 11.16 -5.15
CA GLY A 114 -2.51 10.65 -6.52
C GLY A 114 -1.67 9.41 -6.85
N VAL A 115 -1.53 8.46 -5.92
CA VAL A 115 -0.91 7.16 -6.21
C VAL A 115 -1.79 6.36 -7.17
N ASN A 116 -1.19 5.84 -8.25
CA ASN A 116 -1.93 5.19 -9.34
C ASN A 116 -2.19 3.69 -9.10
N ASP A 117 -1.24 2.95 -8.50
CA ASP A 117 -1.42 1.52 -8.18
C ASP A 117 -1.59 1.29 -6.68
N LEU A 118 -2.80 0.91 -6.30
CA LEU A 118 -3.21 0.67 -4.91
C LEU A 118 -3.20 -0.82 -4.53
N ASN A 119 -2.98 -1.73 -5.48
CA ASN A 119 -3.24 -3.16 -5.28
C ASN A 119 -2.24 -3.81 -4.30
N ARG A 120 -0.96 -3.42 -4.38
CA ARG A 120 0.06 -3.91 -3.43
C ARG A 120 -0.21 -3.42 -2.01
N ALA A 121 -0.66 -2.18 -1.87
CA ALA A 121 -1.06 -1.63 -0.58
C ALA A 121 -2.30 -2.37 -0.02
N LEU A 122 -3.26 -2.70 -0.89
CA LEU A 122 -4.45 -3.46 -0.53
C LEU A 122 -4.07 -4.86 -0.02
N MET A 123 -3.16 -5.56 -0.70
CA MET A 123 -2.63 -6.83 -0.24
C MET A 123 -1.94 -6.70 1.13
N SER A 124 -1.09 -5.69 1.33
CA SER A 124 -0.39 -5.48 2.61
C SER A 124 -1.32 -5.11 3.77
N ALA A 125 -2.31 -4.24 3.56
CA ALA A 125 -3.34 -3.96 4.56
C ALA A 125 -4.15 -5.22 4.91
N SER A 126 -4.48 -6.03 3.89
CA SER A 126 -5.23 -7.27 4.05
C SER A 126 -4.44 -8.35 4.78
N GLU A 127 -3.14 -8.46 4.52
CA GLU A 127 -2.20 -9.35 5.21
C GLU A 127 -2.14 -9.05 6.71
N LYS A 128 -2.31 -7.78 7.11
CA LYS A 128 -2.27 -7.34 8.51
C LYS A 128 -3.62 -7.10 9.16
N GLY A 129 -4.71 -7.29 8.40
CA GLY A 129 -6.07 -7.18 8.94
C GLY A 129 -6.54 -5.75 9.17
N HIS A 130 -5.90 -4.74 8.55
CA HIS A 130 -6.25 -3.33 8.72
C HIS A 130 -7.48 -2.96 7.88
N LEU A 131 -8.66 -3.39 8.35
CA LEU A 131 -9.92 -3.30 7.62
C LEU A 131 -10.26 -1.88 7.13
N GLU A 132 -10.03 -0.84 7.94
CA GLU A 132 -10.36 0.53 7.54
C GLU A 132 -9.48 1.01 6.38
N ILE A 133 -8.21 0.60 6.32
CA ILE A 133 -7.32 0.88 5.19
C ILE A 133 -7.75 0.07 3.95
N VAL A 134 -8.17 -1.18 4.13
CA VAL A 134 -8.71 -2.02 3.05
C VAL A 134 -9.93 -1.34 2.39
N LYS A 135 -10.87 -0.83 3.19
CA LYS A 135 -12.04 -0.08 2.70
C LYS A 135 -11.61 1.15 1.90
N LEU A 136 -10.75 1.97 2.50
CA LEU A 136 -10.22 3.19 1.88
C LEU A 136 -9.59 2.92 0.51
N LEU A 137 -8.75 1.89 0.40
CA LEU A 137 -8.07 1.53 -0.84
C LEU A 137 -9.05 1.07 -1.93
N ILE A 138 -10.06 0.28 -1.57
CA ILE A 138 -11.09 -0.18 -2.51
C ILE A 138 -11.97 0.99 -2.97
N ASP A 139 -12.40 1.84 -2.04
CA ASP A 139 -13.18 3.05 -2.34
C ASP A 139 -12.40 4.02 -3.24
N SER A 140 -11.06 3.99 -3.15
CA SER A 140 -10.14 4.78 -3.98
C SER A 140 -9.74 4.11 -5.30
N GLY A 141 -10.28 2.93 -5.61
CA GLY A 141 -10.15 2.29 -6.93
C GLY A 141 -9.22 1.07 -6.99
N ALA A 142 -8.72 0.55 -5.87
CA ALA A 142 -8.03 -0.75 -5.86
C ALA A 142 -8.97 -1.86 -6.35
N ASN A 143 -8.48 -2.71 -7.25
CA ASN A 143 -9.32 -3.66 -7.98
C ASN A 143 -8.82 -5.12 -7.98
N ASP A 144 -7.60 -5.38 -7.51
CA ASP A 144 -7.11 -6.75 -7.31
C ASP A 144 -7.57 -7.32 -5.94
N LEU A 145 -8.87 -7.56 -5.83
CA LEU A 145 -9.48 -8.09 -4.61
C LEU A 145 -9.08 -9.54 -4.33
N ASN A 146 -8.69 -10.28 -5.37
CA ASN A 146 -8.36 -11.70 -5.25
C ASN A 146 -7.03 -11.92 -4.54
N GLY A 147 -6.00 -11.12 -4.86
CA GLY A 147 -4.74 -11.11 -4.12
C GLY A 147 -4.96 -10.77 -2.64
N ALA A 148 -5.77 -9.75 -2.38
CA ALA A 148 -6.15 -9.34 -1.02
C ALA A 148 -6.90 -10.43 -0.24
N LEU A 149 -7.80 -11.16 -0.90
CA LEU A 149 -8.57 -12.26 -0.32
C LEU A 149 -7.64 -13.41 0.10
N MET A 150 -6.66 -13.74 -0.75
CA MET A 150 -5.66 -14.76 -0.44
C MET A 150 -4.78 -14.33 0.73
N SER A 151 -4.25 -13.11 0.73
CA SER A 151 -3.40 -12.58 1.81
C SER A 151 -4.12 -12.54 3.16
N SER A 152 -5.36 -12.04 3.20
CA SER A 152 -6.17 -12.02 4.44
C SER A 152 -6.56 -13.43 4.90
N SER A 153 -6.80 -14.35 3.97
CA SER A 153 -7.11 -15.75 4.29
C SER A 153 -5.90 -16.51 4.83
N GLU A 154 -4.71 -16.28 4.28
CA GLU A 154 -3.45 -16.84 4.78
C GLU A 154 -3.14 -16.35 6.20
N ASN A 155 -3.52 -15.13 6.56
CA ASN A 155 -3.22 -14.55 7.88
C ASN A 155 -4.41 -14.61 8.87
N GLY A 156 -5.53 -15.22 8.46
CA GLY A 156 -6.66 -15.48 9.35
C GLY A 156 -7.55 -14.27 9.65
N HIS A 157 -7.49 -13.21 8.84
CA HIS A 157 -8.23 -11.97 9.05
C HIS A 157 -9.67 -12.06 8.53
N LEU A 158 -10.54 -12.74 9.28
CA LEU A 158 -11.91 -13.03 8.88
C LEU A 158 -12.74 -11.79 8.48
N GLU A 159 -12.63 -10.68 9.21
CA GLU A 159 -13.42 -9.47 8.89
C GLU A 159 -13.00 -8.83 7.56
N VAL A 160 -11.71 -8.93 7.22
CA VAL A 160 -11.21 -8.51 5.89
C VAL A 160 -11.71 -9.47 4.81
N VAL A 161 -11.65 -10.78 5.05
CA VAL A 161 -12.18 -11.81 4.11
C VAL A 161 -13.66 -11.57 3.81
N LYS A 162 -14.47 -11.29 4.84
CA LYS A 162 -15.89 -10.95 4.70
C LYS A 162 -16.07 -9.75 3.78
N TYR A 163 -15.39 -8.66 4.08
CA TYR A 163 -15.50 -7.42 3.32
C TYR A 163 -15.08 -7.58 1.86
N LEU A 164 -14.00 -8.31 1.59
CA LEU A 164 -13.50 -8.53 0.24
C LEU A 164 -14.47 -9.36 -0.61
N LEU A 165 -15.07 -10.41 -0.05
CA LEU A 165 -16.10 -11.19 -0.74
C LEU A 165 -17.38 -10.38 -0.99
N ASP A 166 -17.79 -9.57 -0.02
CA ASP A 166 -18.95 -8.68 -0.19
C ASP A 166 -18.66 -7.55 -1.21
N SER A 167 -17.39 -7.17 -1.37
CA SER A 167 -16.90 -6.24 -2.41
C SER A 167 -16.69 -6.89 -3.79
N GLY A 168 -16.97 -8.19 -3.94
CA GLY A 168 -16.95 -8.89 -5.23
C GLY A 168 -15.68 -9.67 -5.55
N ALA A 169 -14.81 -9.95 -4.57
CA ALA A 169 -13.71 -10.91 -4.76
C ALA A 169 -14.27 -12.30 -5.15
N ASP A 170 -13.58 -12.99 -6.08
CA ASP A 170 -13.94 -14.35 -6.46
C ASP A 170 -13.39 -15.34 -5.42
N VAL A 171 -14.31 -16.02 -4.71
CA VAL A 171 -13.99 -17.00 -3.66
C VAL A 171 -13.12 -18.16 -4.18
N ASN A 172 -13.23 -18.48 -5.47
CA ASN A 172 -12.50 -19.55 -6.15
C ASN A 172 -11.40 -19.00 -7.08
N ALA A 173 -11.02 -17.73 -6.92
CA ALA A 173 -9.92 -17.14 -7.65
C ALA A 173 -8.65 -17.97 -7.49
N LYS A 174 -7.91 -18.08 -8.60
CA LYS A 174 -6.76 -18.95 -8.74
C LYS A 174 -5.53 -18.13 -9.09
N TYR A 175 -4.55 -18.12 -8.20
CA TYR A 175 -3.28 -17.45 -8.45
C TYR A 175 -2.32 -18.40 -9.17
N ASN A 176 -1.90 -18.00 -10.37
CA ASN A 176 -1.06 -18.80 -11.26
C ASN A 176 0.37 -18.22 -11.30
N ASP A 177 1.18 -18.43 -10.27
CA ASP A 177 2.64 -18.19 -10.37
C ASP A 177 3.51 -19.44 -10.17
N THR A 178 2.93 -20.55 -9.68
CA THR A 178 3.65 -21.81 -9.49
C THR A 178 2.87 -23.02 -10.02
N TRP A 179 3.52 -24.19 -10.03
CA TRP A 179 3.03 -25.49 -10.49
C TRP A 179 1.70 -25.96 -9.86
N HIS A 180 1.21 -25.25 -8.83
CA HIS A 180 -0.08 -25.48 -8.21
C HIS A 180 -0.81 -24.15 -8.06
N SER A 181 -1.95 -24.03 -8.71
CA SER A 181 -2.86 -22.93 -8.49
C SER A 181 -3.32 -22.91 -7.03
N LYS A 182 -3.09 -21.81 -6.31
CA LYS A 182 -3.53 -21.65 -4.92
C LYS A 182 -4.81 -20.79 -4.85
N THR A 183 -5.72 -21.18 -3.96
CA THR A 183 -6.95 -20.46 -3.63
C THR A 183 -6.92 -19.96 -2.18
N ALA A 184 -7.82 -19.03 -1.84
CA ALA A 184 -7.98 -18.54 -0.47
C ALA A 184 -8.24 -19.67 0.54
N LEU A 185 -9.05 -20.67 0.17
CA LEU A 185 -9.36 -21.83 1.01
C LEU A 185 -8.11 -22.68 1.29
N MET A 186 -7.24 -22.85 0.30
CA MET A 186 -5.99 -23.58 0.46
C MET A 186 -5.05 -22.89 1.44
N PHE A 187 -4.89 -21.56 1.34
CA PHE A 187 -4.05 -20.78 2.26
C PHE A 187 -4.58 -20.82 3.70
N ALA A 188 -5.88 -20.55 3.90
CA ALA A 188 -6.48 -20.62 5.23
C ALA A 188 -6.35 -22.03 5.85
N SER A 189 -6.44 -23.08 5.04
CA SER A 189 -6.28 -24.47 5.49
C SER A 189 -4.83 -24.83 5.79
N GLU A 190 -3.89 -24.35 4.97
CA GLU A 190 -2.44 -24.51 5.17
C GLU A 190 -1.97 -23.88 6.49
N LYS A 191 -2.62 -22.80 6.94
CA LYS A 191 -2.28 -22.06 8.16
C LYS A 191 -3.20 -22.36 9.35
N GLY A 192 -4.21 -23.19 9.17
CA GLY A 192 -5.09 -23.65 10.25
C GLY A 192 -6.15 -22.64 10.70
N HIS A 193 -6.51 -21.67 9.87
CA HIS A 193 -7.50 -20.64 10.19
C HIS A 193 -8.94 -21.15 10.02
N LEU A 194 -9.39 -21.96 10.99
CA LEU A 194 -10.68 -22.68 10.92
C LEU A 194 -11.89 -21.77 10.65
N GLU A 195 -11.98 -20.60 11.29
CA GLU A 195 -13.11 -19.69 11.09
C GLU A 195 -13.15 -19.09 9.68
N VAL A 196 -11.99 -18.81 9.10
CA VAL A 196 -11.88 -18.39 7.69
C VAL A 196 -12.26 -19.55 6.77
N VAL A 197 -11.80 -20.77 7.03
CA VAL A 197 -12.15 -21.97 6.25
C VAL A 197 -13.66 -22.20 6.24
N LYS A 198 -14.32 -22.14 7.41
CA LYS A 198 -15.78 -22.26 7.51
C LYS A 198 -16.48 -21.23 6.63
N TYR A 199 -16.08 -19.97 6.76
CA TYR A 199 -16.72 -18.88 6.03
C TYR A 199 -16.52 -18.99 4.51
N LEU A 200 -15.32 -19.33 4.05
CA LEU A 200 -15.04 -19.53 2.62
C LEU A 200 -15.88 -20.67 2.02
N ILE A 201 -16.04 -21.79 2.73
CA ILE A 201 -16.91 -22.90 2.29
C ILE A 201 -18.37 -22.47 2.26
N ASP A 202 -18.84 -21.74 3.27
CA ASP A 202 -20.22 -21.21 3.30
C ASP A 202 -20.48 -20.23 2.13
N LYS A 203 -19.44 -19.58 1.60
CA LYS A 203 -19.48 -18.72 0.42
C LYS A 203 -19.24 -19.46 -0.91
N GLY A 204 -19.08 -20.78 -0.89
CA GLY A 204 -19.02 -21.61 -2.10
C GLY A 204 -17.60 -21.98 -2.57
N ALA A 205 -16.60 -21.93 -1.69
CA ALA A 205 -15.28 -22.47 -2.01
C ALA A 205 -15.34 -23.98 -2.27
N ASP A 206 -14.75 -24.47 -3.37
CA ASP A 206 -14.98 -25.84 -3.88
C ASP A 206 -13.76 -26.79 -3.87
N ASP A 207 -12.53 -26.28 -3.69
CA ASP A 207 -11.28 -27.05 -3.70
C ASP A 207 -11.00 -27.82 -2.36
N LEU A 208 -12.03 -28.46 -1.80
CA LEU A 208 -12.01 -29.08 -0.45
C LEU A 208 -10.97 -30.18 -0.26
N ASN A 209 -10.74 -31.05 -1.25
CA ASN A 209 -9.76 -32.15 -1.14
C ASN A 209 -8.32 -31.63 -1.08
N ILE A 210 -8.05 -30.56 -1.83
CA ILE A 210 -6.74 -29.91 -1.83
C ILE A 210 -6.55 -29.18 -0.49
N ALA A 211 -7.57 -28.48 -0.02
CA ALA A 211 -7.59 -27.86 1.31
C ALA A 211 -7.34 -28.88 2.43
N LEU A 212 -7.97 -30.07 2.35
CA LEU A 212 -7.77 -31.15 3.31
C LEU A 212 -6.33 -31.63 3.30
N THR A 213 -5.76 -31.82 2.11
CA THR A 213 -4.36 -32.22 1.95
C THR A 213 -3.42 -31.17 2.56
N SER A 214 -3.67 -29.89 2.34
CA SER A 214 -2.87 -28.79 2.91
C SER A 214 -2.97 -28.76 4.45
N ALA A 215 -4.17 -28.86 5.01
CA ALA A 215 -4.37 -28.88 6.45
C ALA A 215 -3.69 -30.09 7.11
N ALA A 216 -3.86 -31.29 6.52
CA ALA A 216 -3.27 -32.52 7.04
C ALA A 216 -1.73 -32.50 6.99
N LYS A 217 -1.14 -32.02 5.90
CA LYS A 217 0.33 -31.88 5.76
C LYS A 217 0.95 -30.94 6.80
N ASN A 218 0.21 -29.91 7.21
CA ASN A 218 0.67 -28.92 8.19
C ASN A 218 0.19 -29.22 9.63
N GLY A 219 -0.48 -30.35 9.87
CA GLY A 219 -0.90 -30.77 11.21
C GLY A 219 -2.12 -30.04 11.78
N HIS A 220 -2.90 -29.35 10.94
CA HIS A 220 -4.11 -28.63 11.36
C HIS A 220 -5.32 -29.57 11.45
N SER A 221 -5.32 -30.44 12.46
CA SER A 221 -6.31 -31.50 12.65
C SER A 221 -7.76 -31.00 12.71
N GLU A 222 -8.02 -29.86 13.37
CA GLU A 222 -9.38 -29.30 13.46
C GLU A 222 -9.94 -28.91 12.08
N VAL A 223 -9.11 -28.28 11.26
CA VAL A 223 -9.48 -27.93 9.88
C VAL A 223 -9.68 -29.19 9.04
N ALA A 224 -8.78 -30.18 9.17
CA ALA A 224 -8.90 -31.44 8.43
C ALA A 224 -10.20 -32.20 8.78
N GLU A 225 -10.53 -32.31 10.07
CA GLU A 225 -11.77 -32.95 10.52
C GLU A 225 -13.02 -32.18 10.03
N PHE A 226 -12.98 -30.85 10.08
CA PHE A 226 -14.05 -30.04 9.52
C PHE A 226 -14.21 -30.27 7.99
N LEU A 227 -13.12 -30.28 7.23
CA LEU A 227 -13.16 -30.52 5.78
C LEU A 227 -13.70 -31.92 5.44
N LYS A 228 -13.30 -32.96 6.20
CA LYS A 228 -13.88 -34.31 6.06
C LYS A 228 -15.39 -34.30 6.35
N SER A 229 -15.83 -33.56 7.36
CA SER A 229 -17.26 -33.41 7.67
C SER A 229 -18.06 -32.75 6.53
N LYS A 230 -17.39 -31.97 5.68
CA LYS A 230 -17.94 -31.36 4.47
C LYS A 230 -17.78 -32.22 3.21
N GLY A 231 -17.28 -33.45 3.34
CA GLY A 231 -17.20 -34.43 2.26
C GLY A 231 -15.86 -34.48 1.51
N ALA A 232 -14.82 -33.80 2.01
CA ALA A 232 -13.46 -33.97 1.51
C ALA A 232 -12.95 -35.40 1.76
N LYS A 233 -12.22 -35.98 0.80
CA LYS A 233 -11.75 -37.38 0.81
C LYS A 233 -10.24 -37.48 0.72
#